data_AF-A0A8T5H7H3-F1
#
_entry.id   AF-A0A8T5H7H3-F1
#
_cell.length_a   1.000
_cell.length_b   1.000
_cell.length_c   1.000
_cell.angle_alpha   90.00
_cell.angle_beta   90.00
_cell.angle_gamma   90.00
#
_symmetry.space_group_name_H-M   'P 1'
#
loop_
_entity.id
_entity.type
_entity.pdbx_description
1 polymer ?
#
loop_
_entity_poly.entity_id
_entity_poly.type
_entity_poly.pdbx_seq_one_letter_code
_entity_poly.pdbx_strand_id
1 'polypeptide(L)'
;CKNCINASKIEVDKLSNVLMDDLGIDKENIHVYFSGNEGFHVYVFNSQFQKIISKERSELVDYIMFRGAIPETFGMKKFKPNRSLFPDFNQKGWNGRFSKQVFGSKSRRSKIISELLVNGYSSFQKTLDDVSEKIGVKIDPNVTMDVHRIFRLPGSINSKSGLTKILCTDLTKFDPYKDACFLNDDSVEILANCPIEFKLKNKKFGPYINEKITLPTYVAVYMICKKLATLV
;
A
#
# COMPACT_ATOMS: atom_id res chain seq x y z
N CYS A 1 -11.79 4.66 -5.09
CA CYS A 1 -12.59 5.38 -4.09
C CYS A 1 -11.65 6.09 -3.10
N LYS A 2 -12.09 7.14 -2.38
CA LYS A 2 -11.24 7.87 -1.43
C LYS A 2 -10.69 6.99 -0.30
N ASN A 3 -11.55 6.14 0.30
CA ASN A 3 -11.14 5.21 1.35
C ASN A 3 -10.08 4.21 0.86
N CYS A 4 -10.23 3.73 -0.37
CA CYS A 4 -9.32 2.81 -1.04
C CYS A 4 -7.92 3.43 -1.24
N ILE A 5 -7.88 4.69 -1.69
CA ILE A 5 -6.63 5.45 -1.85
C ILE A 5 -5.98 5.69 -0.49
N ASN A 6 -6.75 6.09 0.53
CA ASN A 6 -6.23 6.28 1.88
C ASN A 6 -5.67 4.99 2.47
N ALA A 7 -6.33 3.85 2.27
CA ALA A 7 -5.80 2.54 2.67
C ALA A 7 -4.47 2.24 1.95
N SER A 8 -4.37 2.54 0.65
CA SER A 8 -3.12 2.36 -0.10
C SER A 8 -1.99 3.27 0.41
N LYS A 9 -2.30 4.50 0.84
CA LYS A 9 -1.32 5.40 1.45
C LYS A 9 -0.77 4.85 2.77
N ILE A 10 -1.62 4.23 3.59
CA ILE A 10 -1.18 3.58 4.83
C ILE A 10 -0.15 2.50 4.52
N GLU A 11 -0.38 1.68 3.48
CA GLU A 11 0.56 0.63 3.09
C GLU A 11 1.88 1.20 2.52
N VAL A 12 1.83 2.32 1.77
CA VAL A 12 3.04 3.02 1.33
C VAL A 12 3.85 3.57 2.51
N ASP A 13 3.19 4.09 3.54
CA ASP A 13 3.85 4.59 4.75
C ASP A 13 4.51 3.44 5.52
N LYS A 14 3.79 2.33 5.74
CA LYS A 14 4.37 1.10 6.32
C LYS A 14 5.58 0.62 5.54
N LEU A 15 5.48 0.57 4.20
CA LEU A 15 6.60 0.18 3.33
C LEU A 15 7.80 1.10 3.52
N SER A 16 7.57 2.42 3.50
CA SER A 16 8.63 3.41 3.66
C SER A 16 9.33 3.25 5.01
N ASN A 17 8.57 3.01 6.09
CA ASN A 17 9.13 2.76 7.41
C ASN A 17 9.98 1.47 7.44
N VAL A 18 9.53 0.38 6.81
CA VAL A 18 10.35 -0.85 6.70
C VAL A 18 11.64 -0.60 5.92
N LEU A 19 11.54 0.09 4.77
CA LEU A 19 12.71 0.43 3.93
C LEU A 19 13.74 1.28 4.70
N MET A 20 13.29 2.28 5.46
CA MET A 20 14.18 3.18 6.22
C MET A 20 14.71 2.51 7.49
N ASP A 21 13.83 2.03 8.36
CA ASP A 21 14.19 1.61 9.72
C ASP A 21 14.94 0.27 9.75
N ASP A 22 14.62 -0.62 8.80
CA ASP A 22 15.15 -2.00 8.81
C ASP A 22 16.18 -2.23 7.71
N LEU A 23 15.93 -1.69 6.52
CA LEU A 23 16.79 -1.91 5.34
C LEU A 23 17.79 -0.78 5.11
N GLY A 24 17.77 0.26 5.94
CA GLY A 24 18.75 1.35 5.91
C GLY A 24 18.71 2.18 4.62
N ILE A 25 17.54 2.31 4.00
CA ILE A 25 17.37 3.13 2.79
C ILE A 25 17.09 4.57 3.17
N ASP A 26 17.91 5.50 2.66
CA ASP A 26 17.68 6.92 2.85
C ASP A 26 16.38 7.39 2.19
N LYS A 27 15.65 8.28 2.87
CA LYS A 27 14.34 8.78 2.43
C LYS A 27 14.38 9.38 1.03
N GLU A 28 15.45 10.11 0.70
CA GLU A 28 15.66 10.70 -0.64
C GLU A 28 15.74 9.68 -1.77
N ASN A 29 16.11 8.44 -1.46
CA ASN A 29 16.19 7.35 -2.43
C ASN A 29 14.84 6.63 -2.61
N ILE A 30 13.83 6.93 -1.79
CA ILE A 30 12.49 6.34 -1.85
C ILE A 30 11.55 7.28 -2.61
N HIS A 31 11.14 6.88 -3.80
CA HIS A 31 10.26 7.67 -4.64
C HIS A 31 8.90 7.02 -4.79
N VAL A 32 7.86 7.73 -4.37
CA VAL A 32 6.47 7.27 -4.45
C VAL A 32 5.80 7.90 -5.67
N TYR A 33 5.17 7.08 -6.51
CA TYR A 33 4.38 7.52 -7.65
C TYR A 33 2.96 7.03 -7.52
N PHE A 34 1.97 7.88 -7.77
CA PHE A 34 0.62 7.39 -8.03
C PHE A 34 0.60 6.64 -9.36
N SER A 35 0.04 5.43 -9.41
CA SER A 35 0.08 4.56 -10.59
C SER A 35 -0.75 5.06 -11.79
N GLY A 36 -1.52 6.11 -11.57
CA GLY A 36 -2.50 6.62 -12.51
C GLY A 36 -3.86 5.92 -12.40
N ASN A 37 -4.09 4.98 -11.47
CA ASN A 37 -5.44 4.42 -11.28
C ASN A 37 -5.83 4.23 -9.81
N GLU A 38 -5.34 3.15 -9.18
CA GLU A 38 -5.90 2.67 -7.90
C GLU A 38 -4.87 2.51 -6.78
N GLY A 39 -3.60 2.82 -7.04
CA GLY A 39 -2.57 2.60 -6.04
C GLY A 39 -1.30 3.37 -6.33
N PHE A 40 -0.22 2.95 -5.68
CA PHE A 40 1.07 3.60 -5.74
C PHE A 40 2.14 2.61 -6.19
N HIS A 41 3.20 3.14 -6.79
CA HIS A 41 4.44 2.43 -7.03
C HIS A 41 5.53 3.10 -6.18
N VAL A 42 6.27 2.31 -5.43
CA VAL A 42 7.41 2.78 -4.64
C VAL A 42 8.67 2.28 -5.33
N TYR A 43 9.56 3.22 -5.69
CA TYR A 43 10.86 2.92 -6.27
C TYR A 43 11.94 3.22 -5.24
N VAL A 44 12.91 2.33 -5.16
CA VAL A 44 14.12 2.53 -4.37
C VAL A 44 15.29 2.68 -5.33
N PHE A 45 15.89 3.87 -5.35
CA PHE A 45 17.09 4.17 -6.13
C PHE A 45 18.34 4.07 -5.27
N ASN A 46 19.52 4.04 -5.90
CA ASN A 46 20.84 4.10 -5.26
C ASN A 46 21.00 3.21 -4.01
N SER A 47 20.47 1.98 -4.05
CA SER A 47 20.55 1.06 -2.93
C SER A 47 21.38 -0.17 -3.25
N GLN A 48 21.88 -0.81 -2.20
CA GLN A 48 22.56 -2.11 -2.30
C GLN A 48 21.65 -3.21 -2.90
N PHE A 49 20.33 -3.02 -2.89
CA PHE A 49 19.33 -3.96 -3.40
C PHE A 49 19.04 -3.79 -4.91
N GLN A 50 19.78 -2.97 -5.65
CA GLN A 50 19.53 -2.85 -7.09
C GLN A 50 19.99 -4.08 -7.87
N LYS A 51 21.10 -4.71 -7.46
CA LYS A 51 21.78 -5.80 -8.19
C LYS A 51 21.38 -7.21 -7.76
N ILE A 52 20.48 -7.33 -6.78
CA ILE A 52 20.05 -8.63 -6.25
C ILE A 52 19.15 -9.37 -7.25
N ILE A 53 19.26 -10.70 -7.24
CA ILE A 53 18.53 -11.58 -8.14
C ILE A 53 17.10 -11.85 -7.66
N SER A 54 16.28 -12.46 -8.51
CA SER A 54 14.86 -12.74 -8.21
C SER A 54 14.65 -13.52 -6.91
N LYS A 55 15.50 -14.51 -6.61
CA LYS A 55 15.43 -15.28 -5.36
C LYS A 55 15.64 -14.41 -4.12
N GLU A 56 16.64 -13.53 -4.13
CA GLU A 56 16.92 -12.61 -3.02
C GLU A 56 15.80 -11.58 -2.87
N ARG A 57 15.19 -11.14 -3.98
CA ARG A 57 14.00 -10.28 -3.97
C ARG A 57 12.80 -10.98 -3.35
N SER A 58 12.65 -12.29 -3.53
CA SER A 58 11.61 -13.09 -2.85
C SER A 58 11.77 -13.03 -1.33
N GLU A 59 12.99 -13.18 -0.82
CA GLU A 59 13.26 -13.09 0.62
C GLU A 59 12.96 -11.67 1.16
N LEU A 60 13.30 -10.63 0.40
CA LEU A 60 12.92 -9.24 0.77
C LEU A 60 11.41 -9.05 0.79
N VAL A 61 10.68 -9.63 -0.16
CA VAL A 61 9.22 -9.59 -0.18
C VAL A 61 8.67 -10.25 1.07
N ASP A 62 9.15 -11.45 1.44
CA ASP A 62 8.67 -12.14 2.63
C ASP A 62 8.98 -11.34 3.90
N TYR A 63 10.16 -10.72 3.99
CA TYR A 63 10.47 -9.80 5.08
C TYR A 63 9.50 -8.61 5.14
N ILE A 64 9.31 -7.90 4.02
CA ILE A 64 8.45 -6.70 3.93
C ILE A 64 7.00 -7.04 4.26
N MET A 65 6.51 -8.18 3.81
CA MET A 65 5.15 -8.65 4.05
C MET A 65 4.98 -9.34 5.41
N PHE A 66 6.05 -9.44 6.21
CA PHE A 66 6.11 -10.17 7.47
C PHE A 66 5.63 -11.64 7.36
N ARG A 67 6.03 -12.32 6.30
CA ARG A 67 5.72 -13.74 6.04
C ARG A 67 6.77 -14.65 6.66
N GLY A 68 6.37 -15.89 6.94
CA GLY A 68 7.28 -16.91 7.48
C GLY A 68 7.74 -16.65 8.92
N ALA A 69 6.99 -15.85 9.68
CA ALA A 69 7.30 -15.57 11.07
C ALA A 69 7.26 -16.86 11.91
N ILE A 70 8.38 -17.18 12.56
CA ILE A 70 8.50 -18.36 13.42
C ILE A 70 8.33 -17.99 14.91
N PRO A 71 7.54 -18.76 15.69
CA PRO A 71 7.27 -18.53 17.10
C PRO A 71 8.50 -18.27 17.97
N GLU A 72 9.59 -19.01 17.74
CA GLU A 72 10.81 -18.93 18.51
C GLU A 72 11.48 -17.55 18.41
N THR A 73 11.43 -16.91 17.24
CA THR A 73 11.96 -15.54 17.02
C THR A 73 11.21 -14.51 17.86
N PHE A 74 9.95 -14.78 18.20
CA PHE A 74 9.09 -13.91 19.00
C PHE A 74 8.95 -14.39 20.46
N GLY A 75 9.85 -15.27 20.90
CA GLY A 75 9.99 -15.69 22.30
C GLY A 75 9.21 -16.93 22.70
N MET A 76 8.39 -17.49 21.81
CA MET A 76 7.61 -18.70 22.07
C MET A 76 8.41 -19.95 21.70
N LYS A 77 9.07 -20.57 22.69
CA LYS A 77 9.76 -21.86 22.52
C LYS A 77 8.79 -23.03 22.66
N LYS A 78 8.96 -24.09 21.84
CA LYS A 78 8.23 -25.36 21.97
C LYS A 78 8.42 -26.03 23.32
N PHE A 79 9.63 -25.93 23.88
CA PHE A 79 9.99 -26.52 25.16
C PHE A 79 10.48 -25.45 26.12
N LYS A 80 10.08 -25.54 27.39
CA LYS A 80 10.49 -24.61 28.47
C LYS A 80 10.33 -23.13 28.07
N PRO A 81 9.10 -22.67 27.81
CA PRO A 81 8.89 -21.29 27.39
C PRO A 81 9.31 -20.31 28.50
N ASN A 82 9.89 -19.17 28.10
CA ASN A 82 10.41 -18.18 29.03
C ASN A 82 9.86 -16.79 28.68
N ARG A 83 9.20 -16.16 29.66
CA ARG A 83 8.60 -14.83 29.56
C ARG A 83 9.59 -13.74 29.15
N SER A 84 10.86 -13.86 29.54
CA SER A 84 11.89 -12.86 29.23
C SER A 84 12.31 -12.86 27.76
N LEU A 85 11.99 -13.91 26.99
CA LEU A 85 12.34 -14.02 25.58
C LEU A 85 11.35 -13.29 24.65
N PHE A 86 10.17 -12.94 25.15
CA PHE A 86 9.19 -12.18 24.37
C PHE A 86 9.72 -10.77 24.10
N PRO A 87 9.45 -10.21 22.91
CA PRO A 87 10.00 -8.92 22.51
C PRO A 87 9.49 -7.76 23.38
N ASP A 88 10.21 -6.66 23.32
CA ASP A 88 9.87 -5.39 23.96
C ASP A 88 9.53 -4.31 22.91
N PHE A 89 8.79 -3.30 23.32
CA PHE A 89 8.28 -2.20 22.49
C PHE A 89 9.38 -1.36 21.85
N ASN A 90 10.57 -1.32 22.46
CA ASN A 90 11.71 -0.52 22.03
C ASN A 90 12.63 -1.27 21.04
N GLN A 91 12.38 -2.57 20.78
CA GLN A 91 13.17 -3.31 19.82
C GLN A 91 12.93 -2.80 18.39
N LYS A 92 13.94 -2.94 17.53
CA LYS A 92 13.85 -2.57 16.10
C LYS A 92 13.15 -3.67 15.29
N GLY A 93 12.78 -3.34 14.05
CA GLY A 93 12.18 -4.26 13.10
C GLY A 93 10.90 -4.92 13.59
N TRP A 94 10.67 -6.16 13.15
CA TRP A 94 9.44 -6.90 13.43
C TRP A 94 9.18 -7.17 14.91
N ASN A 95 10.20 -7.33 15.76
CA ASN A 95 10.00 -7.52 17.20
C ASN A 95 9.33 -6.31 17.87
N GLY A 96 9.74 -5.09 17.51
CA GLY A 96 9.12 -3.87 18.00
C GLY A 96 7.71 -3.69 17.47
N ARG A 97 7.50 -3.91 16.16
CA ARG A 97 6.17 -3.80 15.53
C ARG A 97 5.19 -4.84 16.09
N PHE A 98 5.64 -6.09 16.26
CA PHE A 98 4.86 -7.16 16.91
C PHE A 98 4.49 -6.77 18.33
N SER A 99 5.45 -6.31 19.14
CA SER A 99 5.19 -5.89 20.53
C SER A 99 4.12 -4.80 20.62
N LYS A 100 4.22 -3.78 19.77
CA LYS A 100 3.23 -2.69 19.71
C LYS A 100 1.85 -3.20 19.31
N GLN A 101 1.77 -4.09 18.32
CA GLN A 101 0.50 -4.62 17.82
C GLN A 101 -0.17 -5.59 18.80
N VAL A 102 0.59 -6.54 19.35
CA VAL A 102 0.05 -7.63 20.17
C VAL A 102 -0.22 -7.17 21.59
N PHE A 103 0.72 -6.44 22.19
CA PHE A 103 0.58 -6.04 23.58
C PHE A 103 -0.21 -4.73 23.73
N GLY A 104 -0.17 -3.85 22.72
CA GLY A 104 -0.84 -2.55 22.71
C GLY A 104 -0.22 -1.50 23.65
N SER A 105 0.01 -1.86 24.91
CA SER A 105 0.63 -1.00 25.93
C SER A 105 1.54 -1.77 26.88
N LYS A 106 2.50 -1.07 27.50
CA LYS A 106 3.45 -1.66 28.46
C LYS A 106 2.75 -2.33 29.65
N SER A 107 1.64 -1.75 30.12
CA SER A 107 0.86 -2.30 31.25
C SER A 107 0.19 -3.64 30.93
N ARG A 108 -0.23 -3.84 29.68
CA ARG A 108 -0.92 -5.07 29.24
C ARG A 108 0.04 -6.21 28.90
N ARG A 109 1.33 -5.92 28.66
CA ARG A 109 2.35 -6.88 28.22
C ARG A 109 2.40 -8.14 29.09
N SER A 110 2.51 -7.99 30.41
CA SER A 110 2.65 -9.15 31.31
C SER A 110 1.41 -10.06 31.26
N LYS A 111 0.21 -9.46 31.26
CA LYS A 111 -1.05 -10.22 31.17
C LYS A 111 -1.13 -11.00 29.85
N ILE A 112 -0.87 -10.34 28.72
CA ILE A 112 -0.97 -10.96 27.40
C ILE A 112 0.08 -12.07 27.23
N ILE A 113 1.32 -11.89 27.72
CA ILE A 113 2.32 -12.98 27.70
C ILE A 113 1.82 -14.20 28.47
N SER A 114 1.16 -14.02 29.63
CA SER A 114 0.57 -15.15 30.36
C SER A 114 -0.50 -15.87 29.53
N GLU A 115 -1.38 -15.13 28.87
CA GLU A 115 -2.43 -15.70 28.00
C GLU A 115 -1.82 -16.47 26.82
N LEU A 116 -0.81 -15.90 26.14
CA LEU A 116 -0.12 -16.55 25.03
C LEU A 116 0.58 -17.86 25.45
N LEU A 117 1.18 -17.88 26.64
CA LEU A 117 1.82 -19.08 27.19
C LEU A 117 0.80 -20.18 27.53
N VAL A 118 -0.35 -19.81 28.08
CA VAL A 118 -1.44 -20.75 28.39
C VAL A 118 -2.02 -21.35 27.11
N ASN A 119 -2.22 -20.54 26.07
CA ASN A 119 -2.75 -21.00 24.79
C ASN A 119 -1.75 -21.86 24.00
N GLY A 120 -0.45 -21.74 24.30
CA GLY A 120 0.60 -22.60 23.77
C GLY A 120 1.03 -22.30 22.34
N TYR A 121 1.96 -23.12 21.86
CA TYR A 121 2.73 -22.88 20.63
C TYR A 121 1.86 -22.78 19.36
N SER A 122 0.95 -23.73 19.14
CA SER A 122 0.12 -23.76 17.92
C SER A 122 -0.83 -22.56 17.84
N SER A 123 -1.36 -22.09 18.97
CA SER A 123 -2.18 -20.87 19.01
C SER A 123 -1.34 -19.62 18.79
N PHE A 124 -0.09 -19.62 19.26
CA PHE A 124 0.83 -18.52 19.02
C PHE A 124 1.21 -18.39 17.55
N GLN A 125 1.39 -19.51 16.83
CA GLN A 125 1.58 -19.47 15.37
C GLN A 125 0.41 -18.76 14.67
N LYS A 126 -0.84 -19.14 14.99
CA LYS A 126 -2.03 -18.46 14.45
C LYS A 126 -2.06 -16.97 14.79
N THR A 127 -1.64 -16.62 16.00
CA THR A 127 -1.52 -15.21 16.42
C THR A 127 -0.49 -14.47 15.56
N LEU A 128 0.64 -15.10 15.21
CA LEU A 128 1.63 -14.51 14.31
C LEU A 128 1.07 -14.32 12.90
N ASP A 129 0.33 -15.30 12.38
CA ASP A 129 -0.30 -15.23 11.07
C ASP A 129 -1.32 -14.07 11.01
N ASP A 130 -2.18 -13.94 12.03
CA ASP A 130 -3.14 -12.83 12.16
C ASP A 130 -2.46 -11.46 12.30
N VAL A 131 -1.31 -11.41 12.97
CA VAL A 131 -0.53 -10.19 13.11
C VAL A 131 0.14 -9.83 11.79
N SER A 132 0.66 -10.82 11.05
CA SER A 132 1.23 -10.65 9.71
C SER A 132 0.26 -9.95 8.78
N GLU A 133 -1.01 -10.35 8.76
CA GLU A 133 -2.03 -9.69 7.93
C GLU A 133 -2.29 -8.22 8.27
N LYS A 134 -2.00 -7.81 9.52
CA LYS A 134 -2.27 -6.46 10.04
C LYS A 134 -1.07 -5.53 9.88
N ILE A 135 0.13 -6.00 10.24
CA ILE A 135 1.35 -5.17 10.28
C ILE A 135 2.26 -5.39 9.08
N GLY A 136 2.16 -6.54 8.42
CA GLY A 136 2.85 -6.79 7.16
C GLY A 136 2.39 -5.80 6.09
N VAL A 137 3.33 -5.40 5.25
CA VAL A 137 3.04 -4.45 4.17
C VAL A 137 2.32 -5.19 3.04
N LYS A 138 1.21 -4.64 2.55
CA LYS A 138 0.47 -5.21 1.42
C LYS A 138 1.04 -4.71 0.10
N ILE A 139 2.08 -5.39 -0.39
CA ILE A 139 2.63 -5.22 -1.73
C ILE A 139 2.19 -6.36 -2.67
N ASP A 140 2.39 -6.18 -3.98
CA ASP A 140 2.32 -7.27 -4.95
C ASP A 140 3.71 -7.93 -5.08
N PRO A 141 3.90 -9.17 -4.59
CA PRO A 141 5.17 -9.90 -4.65
C PRO A 141 5.80 -9.97 -6.03
N ASN A 142 4.97 -10.23 -7.04
CA ASN A 142 5.42 -10.51 -8.40
C ASN A 142 6.10 -9.28 -9.01
N VAL A 143 5.66 -8.09 -8.61
CA VAL A 143 6.29 -6.82 -9.02
C VAL A 143 7.72 -6.71 -8.54
N THR A 144 7.97 -7.16 -7.31
CA THR A 144 9.24 -6.94 -6.62
C THR A 144 10.25 -8.02 -6.98
N MET A 145 9.79 -9.25 -7.19
CA MET A 145 10.62 -10.41 -7.55
C MET A 145 11.11 -10.38 -9.00
N ASP A 146 10.35 -9.76 -9.91
CA ASP A 146 10.70 -9.66 -11.32
C ASP A 146 11.78 -8.60 -11.58
N VAL A 147 12.98 -9.06 -11.90
CA VAL A 147 14.17 -8.22 -12.20
C VAL A 147 14.11 -7.56 -13.60
N HIS A 148 13.22 -8.01 -14.48
CA HIS A 148 13.07 -7.51 -15.85
C HIS A 148 11.78 -6.72 -16.05
N ARG A 149 11.13 -6.32 -14.95
CA ARG A 149 9.81 -5.72 -15.01
C ARG A 149 9.80 -4.35 -15.68
N ILE A 150 8.89 -4.17 -16.63
CA ILE A 150 8.63 -2.87 -17.24
C ILE A 150 7.61 -2.12 -16.39
N PHE A 151 7.96 -0.89 -16.03
CA PHE A 151 7.07 0.00 -15.30
C PHE A 151 6.47 1.07 -16.21
N ARG A 152 5.23 1.46 -15.92
CA ARG A 152 4.59 2.61 -16.56
C ARG A 152 5.46 3.86 -16.42
N LEU A 153 5.67 4.60 -17.50
CA LEU A 153 6.47 5.83 -17.51
C LEU A 153 5.78 6.95 -16.70
N PRO A 154 6.48 7.65 -15.80
CA PRO A 154 5.97 8.87 -15.18
C PRO A 154 5.53 9.91 -16.23
N GLY A 155 4.44 10.63 -15.99
CA GLY A 155 3.83 11.55 -16.95
C GLY A 155 2.89 10.90 -17.97
N SER A 156 2.88 9.56 -18.09
CA SER A 156 1.92 8.88 -18.97
C SER A 156 0.51 8.80 -18.39
N ILE A 157 -0.49 8.80 -19.27
CA ILE A 157 -1.91 8.63 -18.92
C ILE A 157 -2.26 7.14 -18.79
N ASN A 158 -3.05 6.80 -17.78
CA ASN A 158 -3.54 5.45 -17.54
C ASN A 158 -4.87 5.22 -18.28
N SER A 159 -4.91 4.20 -19.14
CA SER A 159 -6.09 3.89 -19.96
C SER A 159 -7.33 3.42 -19.18
N LYS A 160 -7.18 3.05 -17.90
CA LYS A 160 -8.31 2.61 -17.03
C LYS A 160 -8.97 3.75 -16.26
N SER A 161 -8.42 4.96 -16.34
CA SER A 161 -8.91 6.11 -15.55
C SER A 161 -8.78 7.46 -16.25
N GLY A 162 -7.95 7.59 -17.28
CA GLY A 162 -7.58 8.90 -17.82
C GLY A 162 -6.69 9.74 -16.89
N LEU A 163 -6.28 9.21 -15.73
CA LEU A 163 -5.40 9.91 -14.79
C LEU A 163 -3.92 9.64 -15.10
N THR A 164 -3.08 10.59 -14.73
CA THR A 164 -1.65 10.58 -15.05
C THR A 164 -0.84 9.91 -13.94
N LYS A 165 0.18 9.11 -14.31
CA LYS A 165 1.17 8.62 -13.34
C LYS A 165 2.06 9.78 -12.92
N ILE A 166 2.03 10.18 -11.65
CA ILE A 166 2.78 11.34 -11.15
C ILE A 166 3.57 11.01 -9.90
N LEU A 167 4.70 11.71 -9.73
CA LEU A 167 5.48 11.68 -8.50
C LEU A 167 4.65 12.30 -7.37
N CYS A 168 4.61 11.61 -6.23
CA CYS A 168 3.91 12.01 -5.03
C CYS A 168 4.94 12.45 -3.99
N THR A 169 5.15 13.76 -3.86
CA THR A 169 6.13 14.33 -2.93
C THR A 169 5.62 14.42 -1.49
N ASP A 170 4.31 14.68 -1.31
CA ASP A 170 3.63 14.69 -0.02
C ASP A 170 2.44 13.72 -0.06
N LEU A 171 2.67 12.50 0.43
CA LEU A 171 1.67 11.44 0.45
C LEU A 171 0.41 11.83 1.25
N THR A 172 0.57 12.65 2.30
CA THR A 172 -0.55 13.02 3.17
C THR A 172 -1.53 13.93 2.44
N LYS A 173 -1.03 14.93 1.70
CA LYS A 173 -1.83 15.93 0.99
C LYS A 173 -2.31 15.49 -0.38
N PHE A 174 -1.66 14.49 -0.98
CA PHE A 174 -1.94 14.03 -2.33
C PHE A 174 -3.40 13.59 -2.55
N ASP A 175 -4.09 14.12 -3.56
CA ASP A 175 -5.40 13.66 -3.99
C ASP A 175 -5.35 13.29 -5.49
N PRO A 176 -5.43 12.00 -5.86
CA PRO A 176 -5.33 11.59 -7.27
C PRO A 176 -6.45 12.17 -8.13
N TYR A 177 -7.63 12.46 -7.57
CA TYR A 177 -8.78 12.99 -8.32
C TYR A 177 -8.65 14.49 -8.60
N LYS A 178 -7.63 15.13 -8.04
CA LYS A 178 -7.28 16.52 -8.28
C LYS A 178 -5.91 16.61 -8.96
N ASP A 179 -4.89 16.03 -8.34
CA ASP A 179 -3.49 16.24 -8.69
C ASP A 179 -3.09 15.44 -9.92
N ALA A 180 -3.70 14.28 -10.18
CA ALA A 180 -3.38 13.43 -11.34
C ALA A 180 -4.26 13.71 -12.58
N CYS A 181 -5.09 14.75 -12.53
CA CYS A 181 -6.06 15.10 -13.56
C CYS A 181 -5.50 16.19 -14.49
N PHE A 182 -4.67 15.80 -15.45
CA PHE A 182 -3.90 16.74 -16.30
C PHE A 182 -4.57 17.15 -17.61
N LEU A 183 -5.61 16.44 -18.03
CA LEU A 183 -6.32 16.78 -19.26
C LEU A 183 -6.99 18.16 -19.14
N ASN A 184 -7.14 18.82 -20.29
CA ASN A 184 -7.72 20.15 -20.43
C ASN A 184 -9.23 20.14 -20.10
N ASP A 185 -9.79 21.34 -20.05
CA ASP A 185 -11.18 21.58 -19.67
C ASP A 185 -12.07 21.85 -20.91
N ASP A 186 -11.55 21.60 -22.11
CA ASP A 186 -12.28 21.78 -23.37
C ASP A 186 -13.54 20.91 -23.38
N SER A 187 -14.61 21.43 -23.97
CA SER A 187 -15.91 20.79 -24.01
C SER A 187 -15.95 19.62 -24.98
N VAL A 188 -16.39 18.45 -24.51
CA VAL A 188 -16.59 17.23 -25.31
C VAL A 188 -17.99 16.70 -25.05
N GLU A 189 -18.73 16.40 -26.12
CA GLU A 189 -20.02 15.73 -26.03
C GLU A 189 -19.81 14.22 -25.89
N ILE A 190 -20.49 13.62 -24.90
CA ILE A 190 -20.48 12.18 -24.64
C ILE A 190 -21.91 11.68 -24.40
N LEU A 191 -22.14 10.40 -24.67
CA LEU A 191 -23.30 9.69 -24.17
C LEU A 191 -22.94 9.10 -22.80
N ALA A 192 -23.50 9.68 -21.73
CA ALA A 192 -23.16 9.35 -20.35
C ALA A 192 -24.17 8.39 -19.71
N ASN A 193 -23.65 7.37 -19.02
CA ASN A 193 -24.41 6.44 -18.18
C ASN A 193 -23.63 6.17 -16.88
N CYS A 194 -23.82 7.03 -15.89
CA CYS A 194 -23.13 6.98 -14.61
C CYS A 194 -24.15 7.03 -13.46
N PRO A 195 -24.43 5.91 -12.77
CA PRO A 195 -25.49 5.85 -11.77
C PRO A 195 -25.14 6.58 -10.46
N ILE A 196 -23.92 7.10 -10.32
CA ILE A 196 -23.42 7.72 -9.10
C ILE A 196 -22.90 9.14 -9.35
N GLU A 197 -22.96 9.97 -8.30
CA GLU A 197 -22.20 11.23 -8.26
C GLU A 197 -20.72 10.93 -7.96
N PHE A 198 -19.82 11.65 -8.62
CA PHE A 198 -18.38 11.60 -8.35
C PHE A 198 -17.74 12.99 -8.43
N LYS A 199 -16.49 13.09 -7.94
CA LYS A 199 -15.77 14.36 -7.83
C LYS A 199 -14.42 14.28 -8.57
N LEU A 200 -14.15 15.26 -9.44
CA LEU A 200 -12.86 15.46 -10.12
C LEU A 200 -12.53 16.96 -10.14
N LYS A 201 -11.26 17.33 -9.98
CA LYS A 201 -10.81 18.75 -9.89
C LYS A 201 -11.70 19.61 -8.98
N ASN A 202 -12.13 19.04 -7.86
CA ASN A 202 -13.06 19.65 -6.90
C ASN A 202 -14.49 19.94 -7.36
N LYS A 203 -14.89 19.58 -8.57
CA LYS A 203 -16.25 19.70 -9.09
C LYS A 203 -16.99 18.36 -9.02
N LYS A 204 -18.30 18.42 -8.80
CA LYS A 204 -19.19 17.26 -8.77
C LYS A 204 -19.77 17.01 -10.16
N PHE A 205 -19.89 15.74 -10.52
CA PHE A 205 -20.45 15.28 -11.79
C PHE A 205 -21.36 14.08 -11.53
N GLY A 206 -22.36 13.92 -12.41
CA GLY A 206 -23.38 12.89 -12.30
C GLY A 206 -24.34 13.10 -11.12
N PRO A 207 -25.26 12.16 -10.89
CA PRO A 207 -25.50 10.98 -11.73
C PRO A 207 -26.00 11.38 -13.13
N TYR A 208 -25.78 10.51 -14.12
CA TYR A 208 -26.22 10.66 -15.51
C TYR A 208 -26.90 9.38 -15.97
N ILE A 209 -28.04 9.47 -16.65
CA ILE A 209 -28.84 8.30 -17.06
C ILE A 209 -29.09 8.34 -18.57
N ASN A 210 -28.21 7.66 -19.33
CA ASN A 210 -28.30 7.50 -20.79
C ASN A 210 -28.60 8.82 -21.55
N GLU A 211 -27.91 9.89 -21.17
CA GLU A 211 -28.14 11.22 -21.74
C GLU A 211 -26.92 11.73 -22.51
N LYS A 212 -27.16 12.53 -23.56
CA LYS A 212 -26.10 13.25 -24.26
C LYS A 212 -25.79 14.52 -23.48
N ILE A 213 -24.54 14.66 -23.05
CA ILE A 213 -24.10 15.78 -22.22
C ILE A 213 -22.73 16.27 -22.68
N THR A 214 -22.53 17.59 -22.62
CA THR A 214 -21.23 18.21 -22.84
C THR A 214 -20.49 18.37 -21.52
N LEU A 215 -19.32 17.75 -21.39
CA LEU A 215 -18.48 17.79 -20.19
C LEU A 215 -17.05 18.21 -20.53
N PRO A 216 -16.27 18.70 -19.54
CA PRO A 216 -14.85 18.93 -19.74
C PRO A 216 -14.10 17.65 -20.14
N THR A 217 -13.10 17.76 -21.00
CA THR A 217 -12.35 16.63 -21.56
C THR A 217 -11.80 15.70 -20.48
N TYR A 218 -11.26 16.23 -19.38
CA TYR A 218 -10.77 15.40 -18.28
C TYR A 218 -11.85 14.52 -17.61
N VAL A 219 -13.11 14.99 -17.60
CA VAL A 219 -14.25 14.24 -17.07
C VAL A 219 -14.70 13.20 -18.09
N ALA A 220 -14.85 13.62 -19.35
CA ALA A 220 -15.24 12.75 -20.46
C ALA A 220 -14.30 11.55 -20.59
N VAL A 221 -12.99 11.79 -20.64
CA VAL A 221 -11.98 10.73 -20.72
C VAL A 221 -12.02 9.83 -19.48
N TYR A 222 -12.16 10.40 -18.28
CA TYR A 222 -12.29 9.60 -17.06
C TYR A 222 -13.49 8.65 -17.12
N MET A 223 -14.66 9.15 -17.54
CA MET A 223 -15.88 8.35 -17.66
C MET A 223 -15.76 7.28 -18.74
N ILE A 224 -15.21 7.62 -19.91
CA ILE A 224 -14.98 6.66 -21.01
C ILE A 224 -14.03 5.55 -20.55
N CYS A 225 -12.89 5.90 -19.92
CA CYS A 225 -11.94 4.93 -19.38
C CYS A 225 -12.54 4.03 -18.29
N LYS A 226 -13.54 4.53 -17.54
CA LYS A 226 -14.32 3.76 -16.56
C LYS A 226 -15.50 3.01 -17.17
N LYS A 227 -15.70 3.07 -18.49
CA LYS A 227 -16.82 2.46 -19.22
C LYS A 227 -18.19 2.98 -18.78
N LEU A 228 -18.24 4.24 -18.37
CA LEU A 228 -19.45 4.95 -17.94
C LEU A 228 -19.95 5.96 -18.98
N ALA A 229 -19.25 6.08 -20.11
CA ALA A 229 -19.66 6.91 -21.23
C ALA A 229 -19.03 6.42 -22.53
N THR A 230 -19.59 6.86 -23.66
CA THR A 230 -19.01 6.70 -25.00
C THR A 230 -18.96 8.06 -25.71
N LEU A 231 -18.01 8.23 -26.62
CA LEU A 231 -18.03 9.35 -27.56
C LEU A 231 -19.29 9.26 -28.42
N VAL A 232 -19.90 10.43 -28.69
CA VAL A 232 -21.02 10.58 -29.62
C VAL A 232 -20.50 10.68 -31.05
#